data_AF-D7JEM4-F1
#
_entry.id   AF-D7JEM4-F1
#
_cell.length_a   1.000
_cell.length_b   1.000
_cell.length_c   1.000
_cell.angle_alpha   90.00
_cell.angle_beta   90.00
_cell.angle_gamma   90.00
#
_symmetry.space_group_name_H-M   'P 1'
#
loop_
_entity.id
_entity.type
_entity.pdbx_description
1 polymer ?
#
loop_
_entity_poly.entity_id
_entity_poly.type
_entity_poly.pdbx_seq_one_letter_code
_entity_poly.pdbx_strand_id
1 'polypeptide(L)'
;MSVINGKIKGIQYEIVLADNLEHIDIENFNINKVPSCCLLKDGQYSFAISKWVSPKRTRSYPFERVYNTLNTSKKITVIPIVKDEGIAGDRDFIQWDTISLMSLLDVFVILGYYYIADIKGKKITNQQFNNEYIISQIKKIEKYHSSALHWNLNELKNNLHNVTNKAQESYCKIEKQTGIALHSIKGLDDFKHRISKDISEFMKFSRDKAQQAQIREAQTLQPKESLSTLSKAQITISNYLGGQYFLTVDEILINKNTLFLIESKHSINTQLPSKGDIKDGLLKMILYNNLSDVEIDGKKINIKPVLKLTSTLLKGSILSSDNRKRIQAYCMENKLSKRNMEIIEKLFTEAHLNNFIVKIEHSV
;
A
#
# COMPACT_ATOMS: atom_id res chain seq x y z
N MET A 1 -11.94 7.85 -21.91
CA MET A 1 -11.32 7.16 -20.76
C MET A 1 -12.47 6.81 -19.83
N SER A 2 -12.83 5.53 -19.71
CA SER A 2 -13.98 5.14 -18.90
C SER A 2 -13.66 5.30 -17.42
N VAL A 3 -14.58 5.91 -16.67
CA VAL A 3 -14.44 6.09 -15.22
C VAL A 3 -15.24 4.99 -14.55
N ILE A 4 -14.56 4.16 -13.78
CA ILE A 4 -15.16 3.07 -13.03
C ILE A 4 -15.44 3.57 -11.62
N ASN A 5 -16.65 3.40 -11.14
CA ASN A 5 -17.02 3.69 -9.76
C ASN A 5 -17.40 2.40 -9.07
N GLY A 6 -16.99 2.22 -7.82
CA GLY A 6 -17.39 1.07 -7.02
C GLY A 6 -17.48 1.39 -5.53
N LYS A 7 -18.15 0.53 -4.78
CA LYS A 7 -18.37 0.68 -3.34
C LYS A 7 -17.86 -0.53 -2.58
N ILE A 8 -17.17 -0.33 -1.46
CA ILE A 8 -16.83 -1.39 -0.50
C ILE A 8 -17.72 -1.25 0.74
N LYS A 9 -18.50 -2.29 1.03
CA LYS A 9 -19.38 -2.37 2.22
C LYS A 9 -18.71 -3.10 3.39
N GLY A 10 -17.75 -3.97 3.10
CA GLY A 10 -16.95 -4.72 4.05
C GLY A 10 -15.83 -5.42 3.31
N ILE A 11 -14.82 -5.92 4.02
CA ILE A 11 -13.74 -6.71 3.44
C ILE A 11 -13.80 -8.12 4.00
N GLN A 12 -13.89 -9.09 3.10
CA GLN A 12 -13.67 -10.50 3.36
C GLN A 12 -12.58 -10.99 2.41
N TYR A 13 -11.51 -11.55 2.97
CA TYR A 13 -10.37 -12.03 2.19
C TYR A 13 -9.51 -13.01 2.99
N GLU A 14 -9.07 -14.09 2.35
CA GLU A 14 -8.14 -15.08 2.89
C GLU A 14 -6.72 -14.84 2.40
N ILE A 15 -5.76 -14.74 3.32
CA ILE A 15 -4.37 -14.39 3.01
C ILE A 15 -3.50 -15.64 3.07
N VAL A 16 -2.77 -15.94 1.99
CA VAL A 16 -1.94 -17.15 1.87
C VAL A 16 -0.47 -16.81 1.61
N LEU A 17 -0.18 -15.75 0.85
CA LEU A 17 1.18 -15.39 0.44
C LEU A 17 1.95 -14.52 1.44
N ALA A 18 1.36 -14.18 2.59
CA ALA A 18 2.02 -13.43 3.66
C ALA A 18 3.32 -14.09 4.13
N ASP A 19 4.26 -13.27 4.62
CA ASP A 19 5.50 -13.78 5.21
C ASP A 19 5.28 -14.29 6.63
N ASN A 20 6.13 -15.22 7.04
CA ASN A 20 6.32 -15.51 8.46
C ASN A 20 7.05 -14.33 9.08
N LEU A 21 6.42 -13.68 10.05
CA LEU A 21 6.94 -12.48 10.69
C LEU A 21 7.87 -12.85 11.86
N GLU A 22 8.98 -12.13 11.98
CA GLU A 22 9.90 -12.26 13.10
C GLU A 22 9.23 -11.81 14.40
N HIS A 23 9.39 -12.57 15.47
CA HIS A 23 8.88 -12.24 16.80
C HIS A 23 9.88 -11.35 17.55
N ILE A 24 9.40 -10.25 18.11
CA ILE A 24 10.21 -9.25 18.79
C ILE A 24 9.52 -8.88 20.09
N ASP A 25 10.22 -9.01 21.22
CA ASP A 25 9.74 -8.51 22.50
C ASP A 25 9.90 -6.98 22.58
N ILE A 26 8.95 -6.30 23.24
CA ILE A 26 8.93 -4.83 23.34
C ILE A 26 10.22 -4.25 23.92
N GLU A 27 10.90 -4.98 24.82
CA GLU A 27 12.15 -4.56 25.45
C GLU A 27 13.30 -4.43 24.44
N ASN A 28 13.26 -5.24 23.38
CA ASN A 28 14.23 -5.24 22.28
C ASN A 28 13.74 -4.44 21.07
N PHE A 29 12.54 -3.87 21.13
CA PHE A 29 11.92 -3.23 20.00
C PHE A 29 12.56 -1.87 19.69
N ASN A 30 13.09 -1.75 18.47
CA ASN A 30 13.45 -0.47 17.89
C ASN A 30 12.94 -0.37 16.47
N ILE A 31 11.94 0.50 16.22
CA ILE A 31 11.29 0.67 14.93
C ILE A 31 12.28 0.88 13.77
N ASN A 32 13.46 1.45 14.03
CA ASN A 32 14.48 1.71 13.01
C ASN A 32 15.37 0.49 12.72
N LYS A 33 15.47 -0.47 13.65
CA LYS A 33 16.34 -1.66 13.53
C LYS A 33 15.60 -2.94 13.17
N VAL A 34 14.34 -3.07 13.59
CA VAL A 34 13.51 -4.25 13.28
C VAL A 34 13.21 -4.35 11.77
N PRO A 35 12.79 -5.51 11.25
CA PRO A 35 12.35 -5.62 9.85
C PRO A 35 11.19 -4.67 9.49
N SER A 36 10.85 -4.60 8.20
CA SER A 36 9.72 -3.78 7.74
C SER A 36 8.36 -4.24 8.29
N CYS A 37 8.27 -5.52 8.65
CA CYS A 37 7.12 -6.16 9.29
C CYS A 37 7.61 -7.12 10.39
N CYS A 38 6.96 -7.13 11.56
CA CYS A 38 7.29 -8.05 12.66
C CYS A 38 6.05 -8.34 13.53
N LEU A 39 6.13 -9.38 14.35
CA LEU A 39 5.18 -9.65 15.43
C LEU A 39 5.78 -9.13 16.73
N LEU A 40 5.19 -8.06 17.25
CA LEU A 40 5.60 -7.44 18.50
C LEU A 40 4.83 -8.06 19.66
N LYS A 41 5.56 -8.51 20.69
CA LYS A 41 5.00 -9.04 21.92
C LYS A 41 5.28 -8.11 23.09
N ASP A 42 4.26 -7.87 23.90
CA ASP A 42 4.34 -7.15 25.17
C ASP A 42 3.47 -7.87 26.22
N GLY A 43 4.09 -8.73 27.04
CA GLY A 43 3.36 -9.56 27.97
C GLY A 43 2.28 -10.40 27.28
N GLN A 44 1.01 -10.09 27.57
CA GLN A 44 -0.17 -10.74 26.97
C GLN A 44 -0.61 -10.13 25.62
N TYR A 45 -0.10 -8.96 25.27
CA TYR A 45 -0.44 -8.27 24.04
C TYR A 45 0.47 -8.73 22.89
N SER A 46 -0.12 -8.89 21.71
CA SER A 46 0.59 -9.24 20.48
C SER A 46 0.03 -8.42 19.32
N PHE A 47 0.92 -7.83 18.52
CA PHE A 47 0.57 -7.01 17.37
C PHE A 47 1.41 -7.39 16.16
N ALA A 48 0.81 -7.42 14.98
CA ALA A 48 1.59 -7.35 13.75
C ALA A 48 1.88 -5.88 13.45
N ILE A 49 3.16 -5.52 13.38
CA ILE A 49 3.64 -4.17 13.10
C ILE A 49 4.15 -4.11 11.67
N SER A 50 3.75 -3.10 10.91
CA SER A 50 4.39 -2.71 9.65
C SER A 50 4.90 -1.26 9.73
N LYS A 51 5.94 -0.92 8.96
CA LYS A 51 6.50 0.45 8.94
C LYS A 51 6.67 0.99 7.52
N TRP A 52 6.26 2.23 7.30
CA TRP A 52 6.39 2.92 6.02
C TRP A 52 7.66 3.78 6.01
N VAL A 53 8.27 3.89 4.83
CA VAL A 53 9.46 4.75 4.61
C VAL A 53 9.06 6.15 4.14
N SER A 54 7.96 6.26 3.38
CA SER A 54 7.36 7.50 2.92
C SER A 54 5.85 7.41 3.15
N PRO A 55 5.13 8.52 3.39
CA PRO A 55 3.66 8.49 3.40
C PRO A 55 3.02 8.13 2.05
N LYS A 56 3.80 8.12 0.95
CA LYS A 56 3.28 7.88 -0.41
C LYS A 56 3.14 6.38 -0.69
N ARG A 57 1.92 5.98 -1.09
CA ARG A 57 1.50 4.58 -1.35
C ARG A 57 2.29 3.87 -2.47
N THR A 58 2.93 4.61 -3.37
CA THR A 58 3.65 4.06 -4.53
C THR A 58 5.16 3.93 -4.33
N ARG A 59 5.67 4.11 -3.10
CA ARG A 59 7.11 4.10 -2.80
C ARG A 59 7.47 3.10 -1.72
N SER A 60 8.48 2.28 -1.98
CA SER A 60 9.03 1.33 -1.00
C SER A 60 8.00 0.31 -0.49
N TYR A 61 7.13 -0.19 -1.38
CA TYR A 61 6.18 -1.29 -1.14
C TYR A 61 5.38 -1.18 0.17
N PRO A 62 4.67 -0.08 0.43
CA PRO A 62 3.94 0.07 1.68
C PRO A 62 2.75 -0.90 1.77
N PHE A 63 2.13 -1.21 0.63
CA PHE A 63 1.03 -2.17 0.53
C PHE A 63 1.47 -3.61 0.80
N GLU A 64 2.64 -4.02 0.30
CA GLU A 64 3.25 -5.31 0.69
C GLU A 64 3.36 -5.44 2.21
N ARG A 65 3.87 -4.38 2.86
CA ARG A 65 4.12 -4.40 4.30
C ARG A 65 2.83 -4.48 5.11
N VAL A 66 1.78 -3.79 4.69
CA VAL A 66 0.46 -3.91 5.29
C VAL A 66 -0.09 -5.31 5.05
N TYR A 67 -0.08 -5.79 3.81
CA TYR A 67 -0.57 -7.12 3.42
C TYR A 67 0.03 -8.23 4.29
N ASN A 68 1.35 -8.19 4.53
CA ASN A 68 2.06 -9.15 5.38
C ASN A 68 1.57 -9.19 6.83
N THR A 69 0.91 -8.15 7.33
CA THR A 69 0.40 -8.07 8.72
C THR A 69 -1.08 -8.39 8.84
N LEU A 70 -1.82 -8.45 7.73
CA LEU A 70 -3.28 -8.55 7.74
C LEU A 70 -3.79 -9.91 8.26
N ASN A 71 -2.98 -10.95 8.25
CA ASN A 71 -3.32 -12.28 8.79
C ASN A 71 -3.35 -12.35 10.34
N THR A 72 -3.00 -11.26 11.03
CA THR A 72 -3.01 -11.17 12.50
C THR A 72 -4.23 -10.37 12.97
N SER A 73 -4.73 -10.61 14.20
CA SER A 73 -5.95 -9.98 14.71
C SER A 73 -5.81 -8.47 14.99
N LYS A 74 -4.77 -8.04 15.72
CA LYS A 74 -4.45 -6.60 15.90
C LYS A 74 -3.24 -6.23 15.06
N LYS A 75 -3.41 -5.25 14.18
CA LYS A 75 -2.38 -4.80 13.24
C LYS A 75 -2.12 -3.32 13.42
N ILE A 76 -0.85 -2.92 13.44
CA ILE A 76 -0.42 -1.53 13.54
C ILE A 76 0.47 -1.21 12.33
N THR A 77 0.30 -0.02 11.76
CA THR A 77 1.22 0.53 10.78
C THR A 77 1.78 1.87 11.26
N VAL A 78 3.10 2.04 11.18
CA VAL A 78 3.76 3.32 11.46
C VAL A 78 3.98 4.06 10.15
N ILE A 79 3.43 5.27 10.01
CA ILE A 79 3.51 6.08 8.80
C ILE A 79 4.08 7.46 9.12
N PRO A 80 5.14 7.92 8.44
CA PRO A 80 5.64 9.28 8.64
C PRO A 80 4.65 10.27 8.04
N ILE A 81 4.33 11.36 8.74
CA ILE A 81 3.41 12.39 8.22
C ILE A 81 4.00 13.15 7.02
N VAL A 82 5.32 13.21 6.95
CA VAL A 82 6.09 13.83 5.87
C VAL A 82 7.41 13.08 5.72
N LYS A 83 7.88 12.95 4.47
CA LYS A 83 9.24 12.56 4.16
C LYS A 83 9.84 13.61 3.23
N ASP A 84 10.76 14.41 3.75
CA ASP A 84 11.53 15.40 2.99
C ASP A 84 12.95 14.87 2.74
N GLU A 85 13.39 14.81 1.49
CA GLU A 85 14.73 14.34 1.11
C GLU A 85 15.73 15.47 0.85
N GLY A 86 15.35 16.72 1.08
CA GLY A 86 16.12 17.89 0.67
C GLY A 86 15.60 18.52 -0.62
N ILE A 87 15.97 19.77 -0.91
CA ILE A 87 15.50 20.50 -2.10
C ILE A 87 15.85 19.80 -3.44
N ALA A 88 16.90 18.99 -3.44
CA ALA A 88 17.29 18.18 -4.60
C ALA A 88 16.50 16.86 -4.71
N GLY A 89 15.72 16.51 -3.70
CA GLY A 89 14.95 15.27 -3.58
C GLY A 89 13.45 15.50 -3.53
N ASP A 90 12.74 14.45 -3.14
CA ASP A 90 11.28 14.50 -3.05
C ASP A 90 10.79 14.99 -1.69
N ARG A 91 9.54 15.45 -1.68
CA ARG A 91 8.80 15.75 -0.45
C ARG A 91 7.39 15.19 -0.53
N ASP A 92 7.17 14.12 0.24
CA ASP A 92 5.89 13.41 0.30
C ASP A 92 5.16 13.75 1.61
N PHE A 93 3.83 13.90 1.54
CA PHE A 93 2.96 14.15 2.69
C PHE A 93 1.93 13.05 2.86
N ILE A 94 1.53 12.79 4.10
CA ILE A 94 0.39 11.93 4.40
C ILE A 94 -0.90 12.49 3.82
N GLN A 95 -1.74 11.59 3.33
CA GLN A 95 -3.04 11.91 2.74
C GLN A 95 -4.16 11.26 3.57
N TRP A 96 -5.31 11.92 3.60
CA TRP A 96 -6.52 11.43 4.28
C TRP A 96 -6.87 10.00 3.86
N ASP A 97 -6.92 9.75 2.55
CA ASP A 97 -7.37 8.45 2.03
C ASP A 97 -6.38 7.31 2.32
N THR A 98 -5.10 7.62 2.62
CA THR A 98 -4.15 6.62 3.15
C THR A 98 -4.59 6.12 4.52
N ILE A 99 -4.96 7.02 5.42
CA ILE A 99 -5.41 6.68 6.78
C ILE A 99 -6.80 6.03 6.73
N SER A 100 -7.69 6.55 5.87
CA SER A 100 -9.00 5.94 5.64
C SER A 100 -8.90 4.51 5.11
N LEU A 101 -7.93 4.21 4.24
CA LEU A 101 -7.68 2.84 3.75
C LEU A 101 -7.23 1.92 4.89
N MET A 102 -6.37 2.40 5.79
CA MET A 102 -5.96 1.62 6.95
C MET A 102 -7.14 1.33 7.89
N SER A 103 -8.04 2.30 8.09
CA SER A 103 -9.29 2.07 8.84
C SER A 103 -10.18 1.02 8.18
N LEU A 104 -10.30 1.02 6.85
CA LEU A 104 -11.08 0.03 6.12
C LEU A 104 -10.51 -1.40 6.27
N LEU A 105 -9.19 -1.52 6.36
CA LEU A 105 -8.47 -2.77 6.57
C LEU A 105 -8.32 -3.17 8.06
N ASP A 106 -8.97 -2.42 8.96
CA ASP A 106 -8.85 -2.54 10.42
C ASP A 106 -7.39 -2.52 10.94
N VAL A 107 -6.60 -1.59 10.41
CA VAL A 107 -5.20 -1.36 10.78
C VAL A 107 -5.08 -0.03 11.55
N PHE A 108 -4.53 -0.11 12.76
CA PHE A 108 -4.25 1.04 13.60
C PHE A 108 -3.05 1.83 13.04
N VAL A 109 -3.21 3.13 12.83
CA VAL A 109 -2.14 3.99 12.31
C VAL A 109 -1.46 4.72 13.45
N ILE A 110 -0.14 4.63 13.51
CA ILE A 110 0.70 5.54 14.29
C ILE A 110 1.28 6.57 13.33
N LEU A 111 0.94 7.84 13.53
CA LEU A 111 1.50 8.95 12.79
C LEU A 111 2.88 9.31 13.37
N GLY A 112 3.94 8.98 12.65
CA GLY A 112 5.32 9.22 13.05
C GLY A 112 5.94 10.46 12.41
N TYR A 113 7.11 10.83 12.91
CA TYR A 113 7.98 11.85 12.34
C TYR A 113 9.43 11.37 12.37
N TYR A 114 10.20 11.82 11.39
CA TYR A 114 11.64 11.58 11.33
C TYR A 114 12.39 12.64 12.15
N TYR A 115 13.38 12.22 12.91
CA TYR A 115 14.17 13.11 13.78
C TYR A 115 15.68 13.03 13.60
N ILE A 116 16.16 12.04 12.84
CA ILE A 116 17.56 11.86 12.45
C ILE A 116 17.58 11.49 10.96
N ALA A 117 18.61 11.91 10.24
CA ALA A 117 18.86 11.50 8.86
C ALA A 117 20.37 11.54 8.54
N ASP A 118 20.78 10.75 7.55
CA ASP A 118 22.14 10.74 7.02
C ASP A 118 22.24 11.58 5.75
N ILE A 119 23.43 12.06 5.41
CA ILE A 119 23.70 12.76 4.15
C ILE A 119 23.90 11.75 3.02
N LYS A 120 23.30 12.03 1.85
CA LYS A 120 23.57 11.31 0.59
C LYS A 120 23.65 12.29 -0.57
N GLY A 121 24.86 12.71 -0.90
CA GLY A 121 25.10 13.72 -1.93
C GLY A 121 24.43 15.05 -1.54
N LYS A 122 23.50 15.54 -2.38
CA LYS A 122 22.73 16.78 -2.13
C LYS A 122 21.38 16.53 -1.44
N LYS A 123 21.16 15.33 -0.89
CA LYS A 123 19.91 14.88 -0.26
C LYS A 123 20.19 14.35 1.14
N ILE A 124 19.11 14.14 1.90
CA ILE A 124 19.12 13.33 3.12
C ILE A 124 18.51 11.94 2.88
N THR A 125 19.00 10.94 3.60
CA THR A 125 18.57 9.53 3.51
C THR A 125 18.53 8.88 4.90
N ASN A 126 18.23 7.57 4.96
CA ASN A 126 18.20 6.79 6.22
C ASN A 126 17.48 7.50 7.37
N GLN A 127 16.36 8.14 7.07
CA GLN A 127 15.62 8.92 8.06
C GLN A 127 15.04 7.98 9.13
N GLN A 128 15.23 8.33 10.40
CA GLN A 128 14.86 7.47 11.54
C GLN A 128 13.71 8.07 12.36
N PHE A 129 12.73 7.23 12.69
CA PHE A 129 11.63 7.59 13.58
C PHE A 129 12.11 7.74 15.01
N ASN A 130 11.46 8.61 15.77
CA ASN A 130 11.66 8.66 17.22
C ASN A 130 11.07 7.38 17.87
N ASN A 131 11.94 6.46 18.30
CA ASN A 131 11.52 5.14 18.77
C ASN A 131 10.69 5.20 20.06
N GLU A 132 11.09 6.04 21.01
CA GLU A 132 10.37 6.23 22.28
C GLU A 132 8.94 6.71 22.04
N TYR A 133 8.77 7.65 21.11
CA TYR A 133 7.45 8.10 20.68
C TYR A 133 6.63 6.94 20.10
N ILE A 134 7.19 6.14 19.19
CA ILE A 134 6.48 5.00 18.60
C ILE A 134 6.07 3.98 19.67
N ILE A 135 6.97 3.61 20.58
CA ILE A 135 6.66 2.73 21.71
C ILE A 135 5.52 3.31 22.54
N SER A 136 5.56 4.61 22.85
CA SER A 136 4.49 5.26 23.63
C SER A 136 3.11 5.19 22.95
N GLN A 137 3.05 5.23 21.62
CA GLN A 137 1.79 5.09 20.88
C GLN A 137 1.32 3.63 20.85
N ILE A 138 2.24 2.67 20.71
CA ILE A 138 1.92 1.24 20.84
C ILE A 138 1.30 0.96 22.22
N LYS A 139 1.89 1.48 23.29
CA LYS A 139 1.35 1.38 24.67
C LYS A 139 -0.05 1.97 24.83
N LYS A 140 -0.40 2.99 24.04
CA LYS A 140 -1.77 3.53 24.04
C LYS A 140 -2.73 2.60 23.29
N ILE A 141 -2.30 2.02 22.17
CA ILE A 141 -3.11 1.06 21.39
C ILE A 141 -3.37 -0.24 22.17
N GLU A 142 -2.42 -0.70 23.00
CA GLU A 142 -2.63 -1.83 23.93
C GLU A 142 -3.88 -1.65 24.79
N LYS A 143 -4.10 -0.43 25.27
CA LYS A 143 -5.23 -0.05 26.13
C LYS A 143 -6.44 0.47 25.34
N TYR A 144 -6.37 0.47 24.01
CA TYR A 144 -7.44 0.96 23.16
C TYR A 144 -8.37 -0.19 22.76
N HIS A 145 -9.63 -0.10 23.20
CA HIS A 145 -10.63 -1.15 23.01
C HIS A 145 -11.53 -0.92 21.79
N SER A 146 -11.64 0.32 21.32
CA SER A 146 -12.40 0.64 20.11
C SER A 146 -11.64 0.24 18.83
N SER A 147 -12.34 0.21 17.70
CA SER A 147 -11.76 -0.22 16.41
C SER A 147 -10.67 0.71 15.88
N ALA A 148 -9.91 0.22 14.89
CA ALA A 148 -8.88 1.01 14.21
C ALA A 148 -9.43 2.30 13.60
N LEU A 149 -10.67 2.29 13.11
CA LEU A 149 -11.34 3.50 12.63
C LEU A 149 -11.39 4.61 13.70
N HIS A 150 -11.83 4.27 14.91
CA HIS A 150 -11.96 5.25 15.99
C HIS A 150 -10.59 5.78 16.41
N TRP A 151 -9.60 4.89 16.51
CA TRP A 151 -8.22 5.27 16.78
C TRP A 151 -7.68 6.23 15.70
N ASN A 152 -7.81 5.85 14.43
CA ASN A 152 -7.28 6.62 13.30
C ASN A 152 -7.94 8.01 13.19
N LEU A 153 -9.24 8.11 13.44
CA LEU A 153 -9.94 9.39 13.51
C LEU A 153 -9.48 10.23 14.71
N ASN A 154 -9.23 9.60 15.85
CA ASN A 154 -8.67 10.28 17.02
C ASN A 154 -7.24 10.80 16.76
N GLU A 155 -6.40 9.99 16.11
CA GLU A 155 -5.05 10.39 15.70
C GLU A 155 -5.07 11.62 14.79
N LEU A 156 -5.98 11.63 13.81
CA LEU A 156 -6.20 12.76 12.91
C LEU A 156 -6.68 14.02 13.64
N LYS A 157 -7.65 13.88 14.55
CA LYS A 157 -8.24 15.02 15.29
C LYS A 157 -7.28 15.61 16.32
N ASN A 158 -6.63 14.76 17.10
CA ASN A 158 -6.03 15.15 18.36
C ASN A 158 -4.49 15.07 18.36
N ASN A 159 -3.88 14.24 17.50
CA ASN A 159 -2.44 14.01 17.53
C ASN A 159 -1.72 14.58 16.30
N LEU A 160 -2.36 14.63 15.13
CA LEU A 160 -1.73 15.04 13.87
C LEU A 160 -1.07 16.43 13.93
N HIS A 161 -1.69 17.41 14.59
CA HIS A 161 -1.10 18.75 14.79
C HIS A 161 0.18 18.70 15.63
N ASN A 162 0.18 17.93 16.72
CA ASN A 162 1.35 17.74 17.58
C ASN A 162 2.49 17.02 16.84
N VAL A 163 2.17 15.97 16.07
CA VAL A 163 3.17 15.27 15.23
C VAL A 163 3.73 16.19 14.15
N THR A 164 2.90 17.08 13.60
CA THR A 164 3.33 18.09 12.61
C THR A 164 4.32 19.08 13.20
N ASN A 165 4.08 19.59 14.41
CA ASN A 165 5.04 20.44 15.11
C ASN A 165 6.37 19.72 15.36
N LYS A 166 6.31 18.47 15.84
CA LYS A 166 7.51 17.65 16.05
C LYS A 166 8.28 17.40 14.76
N ALA A 167 7.59 17.18 13.63
CA ALA A 167 8.24 17.03 12.33
C ALA A 167 8.90 18.34 11.86
N GLN A 168 8.25 19.49 12.03
CA GLN A 168 8.81 20.80 11.71
C GLN A 168 10.10 21.06 12.48
N GLU A 169 10.05 20.93 13.81
CA GLU A 169 11.22 21.09 14.68
C GLU A 169 12.34 20.13 14.31
N SER A 170 11.99 18.89 14.00
CA SER A 170 12.94 17.84 13.65
C SER A 170 13.64 18.12 12.32
N TYR A 171 12.91 18.51 11.27
CA TYR A 171 13.53 18.83 9.99
C TYR A 171 14.41 20.09 10.07
N CYS A 172 14.02 21.10 10.85
CA CYS A 172 14.90 22.24 11.14
C CYS A 172 16.20 21.81 11.82
N LYS A 173 16.15 20.83 12.73
CA LYS A 173 17.36 20.27 13.36
C LYS A 173 18.19 19.46 12.37
N ILE A 174 17.56 18.62 11.54
CA ILE A 174 18.24 17.81 10.52
C ILE A 174 18.95 18.71 9.51
N GLU A 175 18.31 19.77 9.01
CA GLU A 175 18.93 20.73 8.09
C GLU A 175 20.19 21.36 8.70
N LYS A 176 20.11 21.81 9.97
CA LYS A 176 21.26 22.38 10.70
C LYS A 176 22.38 21.36 10.91
N GLN A 177 22.05 20.12 11.26
CA GLN A 177 23.02 19.07 11.55
C GLN A 177 23.71 18.54 10.29
N THR A 178 22.97 18.43 9.19
CA THR A 178 23.45 17.85 7.94
C THR A 178 24.03 18.88 6.97
N GLY A 179 23.67 20.16 7.14
CA GLY A 179 24.00 21.22 6.18
C GLY A 179 23.29 21.09 4.83
N ILE A 180 22.38 20.13 4.67
CA ILE A 180 21.61 19.91 3.43
C ILE A 180 20.36 20.77 3.48
N ALA A 181 20.25 21.69 2.51
CA ALA A 181 19.07 22.52 2.34
C ALA A 181 17.81 21.66 2.11
N LEU A 182 16.81 21.84 2.97
CA LEU A 182 15.52 21.20 2.87
C LEU A 182 14.52 22.07 2.11
N HIS A 183 13.37 21.49 1.75
CA HIS A 183 12.30 22.30 1.19
C HIS A 183 11.77 23.29 2.24
N SER A 184 11.27 24.44 1.76
CA SER A 184 10.77 25.50 2.64
C SER A 184 9.80 25.00 3.72
N ILE A 185 10.01 25.47 4.95
CA ILE A 185 9.13 25.22 6.09
C ILE A 185 7.68 25.64 5.83
N LYS A 186 7.48 26.63 4.95
CA LYS A 186 6.17 27.14 4.55
C LYS A 186 5.23 26.03 4.10
N GLY A 187 5.69 25.03 3.35
CA GLY A 187 4.78 23.96 2.92
C GLY A 187 4.36 23.03 4.07
N LEU A 188 5.10 22.98 5.19
CA LEU A 188 4.72 22.25 6.41
C LEU A 188 3.73 23.10 7.21
N ASP A 189 3.91 24.43 7.22
CA ASP A 189 2.92 25.36 7.77
C ASP A 189 1.60 25.31 6.98
N ASP A 190 1.67 25.27 5.64
CA ASP A 190 0.50 25.12 4.77
C ASP A 190 -0.20 23.78 5.03
N PHE A 191 0.57 22.70 5.23
CA PHE A 191 0.03 21.41 5.60
C PHE A 191 -0.67 21.49 6.97
N LYS A 192 0.02 22.04 7.98
CA LYS A 192 -0.49 22.25 9.35
C LYS A 192 -1.79 23.07 9.37
N HIS A 193 -1.83 24.16 8.62
CA HIS A 193 -3.02 25.02 8.52
C HIS A 193 -4.22 24.29 7.90
N ARG A 194 -3.98 23.46 6.86
CA ARG A 194 -5.03 22.67 6.21
C ARG A 194 -5.60 21.56 7.10
N ILE A 195 -4.81 21.05 8.04
CA ILE A 195 -5.26 20.03 8.99
C ILE A 195 -5.84 20.62 10.28
N SER A 196 -5.54 21.90 10.60
CA SER A 196 -5.97 22.54 11.84
C SER A 196 -7.35 23.20 11.76
N LYS A 197 -7.83 23.55 10.56
CA LYS A 197 -9.09 24.25 10.36
C LYS A 197 -10.30 23.33 10.49
N ASP A 198 -10.30 22.25 9.71
CA ASP A 198 -11.34 21.22 9.70
C ASP A 198 -10.77 19.97 9.02
N ILE A 199 -11.13 18.80 9.51
CA ILE A 199 -10.86 17.51 8.85
C ILE A 199 -11.43 17.49 7.43
N SER A 200 -12.56 18.18 7.18
CA SER A 200 -13.15 18.27 5.86
C SER A 200 -12.24 18.96 4.84
N GLU A 201 -11.48 19.99 5.25
CA GLU A 201 -10.50 20.67 4.39
C GLU A 201 -9.32 19.74 4.06
N PHE A 202 -8.79 19.03 5.05
CA PHE A 202 -7.72 18.05 4.82
C PHE A 202 -8.15 16.92 3.88
N MET A 203 -9.39 16.43 4.05
CA MET A 203 -9.99 15.42 3.19
C MET A 203 -10.12 15.94 1.76
N LYS A 204 -10.73 17.11 1.54
CA LYS A 204 -10.89 17.71 0.21
C LYS A 204 -9.54 17.90 -0.49
N PHE A 205 -8.59 18.51 0.19
CA PHE A 205 -7.23 18.73 -0.34
C PHE A 205 -6.52 17.42 -0.70
N SER A 206 -6.65 16.39 0.14
CA SER A 206 -6.06 15.07 -0.12
C SER A 206 -6.65 14.44 -1.37
N ARG A 207 -7.97 14.53 -1.54
CA ARG A 207 -8.69 13.97 -2.70
C ARG A 207 -8.35 14.69 -4.00
N ASP A 208 -8.26 16.02 -3.98
CA ASP A 208 -7.83 16.79 -5.16
C ASP A 208 -6.45 16.34 -5.64
N LYS A 209 -5.49 16.17 -4.69
CA LYS A 209 -4.15 15.65 -5.01
C LYS A 209 -4.17 14.21 -5.54
N ALA A 210 -5.02 13.35 -4.96
CA ALA A 210 -5.13 11.95 -5.36
C ALA A 210 -5.73 11.82 -6.77
N GLN A 211 -6.76 12.60 -7.10
CA GLN A 211 -7.34 12.67 -8.45
C GLN A 211 -6.31 13.14 -9.48
N GLN A 212 -5.56 14.21 -9.18
CA GLN A 212 -4.50 14.69 -10.07
C GLN A 212 -3.40 13.65 -10.28
N ALA A 213 -3.04 12.88 -9.24
CA ALA A 213 -2.07 11.80 -9.36
C ALA A 213 -2.60 10.67 -10.24
N GLN A 214 -3.85 10.26 -10.06
CA GLN A 214 -4.52 9.24 -10.87
C GLN A 214 -4.61 9.65 -12.35
N ILE A 215 -4.93 10.91 -12.64
CA ILE A 215 -4.98 11.43 -14.02
C ILE A 215 -3.60 11.34 -14.68
N ARG A 216 -2.54 11.80 -13.99
CA ARG A 216 -1.17 11.70 -14.51
C ARG A 216 -0.78 10.25 -14.75
N GLU A 217 -1.08 9.36 -13.82
CA GLU A 217 -0.70 7.94 -13.91
C GLU A 217 -1.45 7.21 -15.05
N ALA A 218 -2.74 7.51 -15.24
CA ALA A 218 -3.53 6.95 -16.34
C ALA A 218 -3.03 7.41 -17.72
N GLN A 219 -2.38 8.58 -17.80
CA GLN A 219 -1.78 9.11 -19.04
C GLN A 219 -0.36 8.59 -19.27
N THR A 220 0.34 8.12 -18.24
CA THR A 220 1.69 7.59 -18.38
C THR A 220 1.71 6.15 -18.87
N LEU A 221 2.39 5.93 -20.00
CA LEU A 221 2.85 4.59 -20.39
C LEU A 221 3.97 4.19 -19.43
N GLN A 222 3.75 3.15 -18.63
CA GLN A 222 4.75 2.63 -17.70
C GLN A 222 5.55 1.53 -18.41
N PRO A 223 6.85 1.70 -18.70
CA PRO A 223 7.64 0.70 -19.44
C PRO A 223 7.79 -0.63 -18.71
N LYS A 224 7.51 -0.65 -17.40
CA LYS A 224 7.51 -1.84 -16.54
C LYS A 224 6.15 -2.56 -16.55
N GLU A 225 5.25 -2.24 -17.46
CA GLU A 225 3.99 -2.92 -17.61
C GLU A 225 3.87 -3.42 -19.05
N SER A 226 3.72 -4.72 -19.21
CA SER A 226 3.40 -5.31 -20.50
C SER A 226 1.88 -5.39 -20.66
N LEU A 227 1.33 -4.37 -21.32
CA LEU A 227 -0.10 -4.23 -21.51
C LEU A 227 -0.54 -4.88 -22.82
N SER A 228 -1.56 -5.75 -22.74
CA SER A 228 -2.17 -6.37 -23.92
C SER A 228 -3.19 -5.47 -24.60
N THR A 229 -3.76 -4.51 -23.86
CA THR A 229 -4.68 -3.48 -24.35
C THR A 229 -4.23 -2.08 -23.89
N LEU A 230 -4.43 -1.05 -24.71
CA LEU A 230 -4.10 0.35 -24.38
C LEU A 230 -5.12 1.01 -23.44
N SER A 231 -5.73 0.24 -22.53
CA SER A 231 -6.97 0.62 -21.82
C SER A 231 -6.77 0.90 -20.33
N LYS A 232 -5.69 1.59 -19.93
CA LYS A 232 -5.57 2.09 -18.54
C LYS A 232 -6.86 2.81 -18.13
N ALA A 233 -7.38 2.45 -16.97
CA ALA A 233 -8.66 2.97 -16.48
C ALA A 233 -8.50 3.61 -15.12
N GLN A 234 -9.34 4.62 -14.87
CA GLN A 234 -9.47 5.25 -13.57
C GLN A 234 -10.58 4.53 -12.81
N ILE A 235 -10.27 4.08 -11.59
CA ILE A 235 -11.26 3.54 -10.67
C ILE A 235 -11.34 4.40 -9.41
N THR A 236 -12.55 4.81 -9.07
CA THR A 236 -12.87 5.49 -7.81
C THR A 236 -13.65 4.53 -6.92
N ILE A 237 -13.06 4.17 -5.79
CA ILE A 237 -13.68 3.27 -4.81
C ILE A 237 -14.12 4.11 -3.62
N SER A 238 -15.39 4.01 -3.24
CA SER A 238 -15.91 4.62 -2.00
C SER A 238 -16.22 3.54 -0.96
N ASN A 239 -16.23 3.90 0.31
CA ASN A 239 -16.71 3.00 1.37
C ASN A 239 -17.72 3.69 2.29
N TYR A 240 -18.38 2.90 3.13
CA TYR A 240 -19.37 3.39 4.09
C TYR A 240 -18.79 4.23 5.24
N LEU A 241 -17.47 4.21 5.42
CA LEU A 241 -16.72 4.98 6.43
C LEU A 241 -16.34 6.39 5.92
N GLY A 242 -16.77 6.77 4.72
CA GLY A 242 -16.45 8.06 4.11
C GLY A 242 -15.09 8.12 3.42
N GLY A 243 -14.44 6.98 3.17
CA GLY A 243 -13.21 6.88 2.37
C GLY A 243 -13.47 6.97 0.87
N GLN A 244 -12.53 7.59 0.13
CA GLN A 244 -12.60 7.66 -1.33
C GLN A 244 -11.21 7.43 -1.96
N TYR A 245 -11.03 6.30 -2.63
CA TYR A 245 -9.76 5.85 -3.15
C TYR A 245 -9.71 6.01 -4.66
N PHE A 246 -8.90 6.96 -5.11
CA PHE A 246 -8.57 7.15 -6.52
C PHE A 246 -7.39 6.26 -6.87
N LEU A 247 -7.64 5.22 -7.65
CA LEU A 247 -6.65 4.24 -8.10
C LEU A 247 -6.67 4.12 -9.63
N THR A 248 -5.56 3.68 -10.19
CA THR A 248 -5.45 3.26 -11.58
C THR A 248 -5.59 1.74 -11.65
N VAL A 249 -6.15 1.28 -12.78
CA VAL A 249 -6.14 -0.12 -13.19
C VAL A 249 -5.34 -0.18 -14.48
N ASP A 250 -4.35 -1.08 -14.53
CA ASP A 250 -3.39 -1.13 -15.64
C ASP A 250 -4.07 -1.51 -16.95
N GLU A 251 -5.01 -2.45 -16.91
CA GLU A 251 -5.81 -2.87 -18.06
C GLU A 251 -7.26 -3.16 -17.67
N ILE A 252 -8.17 -2.88 -18.61
CA ILE A 252 -9.55 -3.34 -18.52
C ILE A 252 -9.96 -4.12 -19.76
N LEU A 253 -10.78 -5.15 -19.55
CA LEU A 253 -11.43 -5.92 -20.60
C LEU A 253 -12.91 -6.10 -20.26
N ILE A 254 -13.80 -5.88 -21.22
CA ILE A 254 -15.24 -6.12 -21.05
C ILE A 254 -15.64 -7.31 -21.91
N ASN A 255 -16.23 -8.33 -21.30
CA ASN A 255 -16.74 -9.51 -21.99
C ASN A 255 -18.07 -9.95 -21.38
N LYS A 256 -19.12 -10.12 -22.20
CA LYS A 256 -20.45 -10.64 -21.79
C LYS A 256 -20.96 -10.04 -20.45
N ASN A 257 -20.92 -8.71 -20.34
CA ASN A 257 -21.34 -7.95 -19.16
C ASN A 257 -20.48 -8.13 -17.88
N THR A 258 -19.23 -8.58 -18.03
CA THR A 258 -18.24 -8.64 -16.95
C THR A 258 -17.05 -7.77 -17.30
N LEU A 259 -16.70 -6.86 -16.40
CA LEU A 259 -15.53 -6.01 -16.43
C LEU A 259 -14.38 -6.70 -15.69
N PHE A 260 -13.34 -7.04 -16.43
CA PHE A 260 -12.11 -7.59 -15.88
C PHE A 260 -11.19 -6.42 -15.49
N LEU A 261 -10.90 -6.30 -14.20
CA LEU A 261 -9.97 -5.31 -13.66
C LEU A 261 -8.59 -5.97 -13.56
N ILE A 262 -7.67 -5.62 -14.47
CA ILE A 262 -6.40 -6.31 -14.60
C ILE A 262 -5.30 -5.42 -14.00
N GLU A 263 -4.72 -5.89 -12.89
CA GLU A 263 -3.50 -5.33 -12.31
C GLU A 263 -2.30 -6.13 -12.81
N SER A 264 -1.31 -5.45 -13.37
CA SER A 264 -0.19 -6.05 -14.08
C SER A 264 1.13 -5.83 -13.32
N LYS A 265 1.85 -6.91 -13.02
CA LYS A 265 3.23 -6.85 -12.52
C LYS A 265 4.16 -7.53 -13.53
N HIS A 266 5.31 -6.93 -13.78
CA HIS A 266 6.26 -7.38 -14.81
C HIS A 266 7.67 -7.58 -14.25
N SER A 267 8.42 -8.47 -14.89
CA SER A 267 9.85 -8.64 -14.64
C SER A 267 10.61 -8.91 -15.94
N ILE A 268 11.75 -8.25 -16.11
CA ILE A 268 12.61 -8.42 -17.29
C ILE A 268 13.70 -9.46 -17.02
N ASN A 269 14.26 -9.45 -15.81
CA ASN A 269 15.47 -10.21 -15.49
C ASN A 269 15.19 -11.48 -14.66
N THR A 270 13.92 -11.74 -14.33
CA THR A 270 13.49 -12.85 -13.48
C THR A 270 12.25 -13.50 -14.07
N GLN A 271 12.04 -14.80 -13.81
CA GLN A 271 10.87 -15.54 -14.32
C GLN A 271 9.53 -15.07 -13.73
N LEU A 272 9.55 -14.43 -12.55
CA LEU A 272 8.38 -13.84 -11.91
C LEU A 272 8.72 -12.44 -11.39
N PRO A 273 7.71 -11.54 -11.29
CA PRO A 273 7.82 -10.31 -10.51
C PRO A 273 8.26 -10.57 -9.06
N SER A 274 8.83 -9.56 -8.41
CA SER A 274 9.28 -9.72 -7.02
C SER A 274 8.10 -10.06 -6.10
N LYS A 275 8.37 -10.72 -4.97
CA LYS A 275 7.31 -11.03 -3.99
C LYS A 275 6.61 -9.74 -3.49
N GLY A 276 7.35 -8.64 -3.38
CA GLY A 276 6.81 -7.33 -3.02
C GLY A 276 5.86 -6.77 -4.07
N ASP A 277 6.21 -6.86 -5.36
CA ASP A 277 5.31 -6.47 -6.46
C ASP A 277 4.02 -7.31 -6.47
N ILE A 278 4.15 -8.63 -6.29
CA ILE A 278 2.99 -9.53 -6.26
C ILE A 278 2.05 -9.15 -5.11
N LYS A 279 2.58 -8.94 -3.90
CA LYS A 279 1.80 -8.57 -2.71
C LYS A 279 1.18 -7.18 -2.78
N ASP A 280 1.86 -6.23 -3.42
CA ASP A 280 1.27 -4.93 -3.75
C ASP A 280 0.03 -5.10 -4.64
N GLY A 281 0.12 -5.95 -5.66
CA GLY A 281 -1.03 -6.33 -6.48
C GLY A 281 -2.13 -7.08 -5.69
N LEU A 282 -1.75 -7.96 -4.76
CA LEU A 282 -2.72 -8.66 -3.91
C LEU A 282 -3.49 -7.72 -2.98
N LEU A 283 -2.87 -6.65 -2.46
CA LEU A 283 -3.62 -5.65 -1.69
C LEU A 283 -4.69 -4.97 -2.54
N LYS A 284 -4.43 -4.72 -3.83
CA LYS A 284 -5.46 -4.25 -4.77
C LYS A 284 -6.52 -5.32 -5.02
N MET A 285 -6.16 -6.60 -5.10
CA MET A 285 -7.14 -7.70 -5.21
C MET A 285 -8.07 -7.77 -4.00
N ILE A 286 -7.59 -7.48 -2.78
CA ILE A 286 -8.46 -7.35 -1.59
C ILE A 286 -9.54 -6.31 -1.85
N LEU A 287 -9.18 -5.14 -2.38
CA LEU A 287 -10.13 -4.07 -2.67
C LEU A 287 -11.09 -4.46 -3.81
N TYR A 288 -10.54 -4.94 -4.93
CA TYR A 288 -11.34 -5.23 -6.13
C TYR A 288 -12.32 -6.39 -5.91
N ASN A 289 -11.94 -7.45 -5.18
CA ASN A 289 -12.87 -8.56 -4.88
C ASN A 289 -14.02 -8.16 -3.97
N ASN A 290 -13.84 -7.11 -3.17
CA ASN A 290 -14.85 -6.62 -2.23
C ASN A 290 -15.65 -5.43 -2.78
N LEU A 291 -15.49 -5.11 -4.07
CA LEU A 291 -16.33 -4.11 -4.71
C LEU A 291 -17.76 -4.63 -4.91
N SER A 292 -18.70 -3.73 -4.65
CA SER A 292 -20.13 -3.86 -4.86
C SER A 292 -20.62 -2.62 -5.62
N ASP A 293 -21.78 -2.73 -6.27
CA ASP A 293 -22.41 -1.61 -6.98
C ASP A 293 -21.44 -0.95 -7.98
N VAL A 294 -20.73 -1.76 -8.77
CA VAL A 294 -19.75 -1.27 -9.75
C VAL A 294 -20.47 -0.75 -10.97
N GLU A 295 -20.10 0.46 -11.37
CA GLU A 295 -20.67 1.17 -12.51
C GLU A 295 -19.56 1.65 -13.45
N ILE A 296 -19.80 1.52 -14.75
CA ILE A 296 -19.02 2.14 -15.82
C ILE A 296 -19.93 3.09 -16.59
N ASP A 297 -19.56 4.37 -16.64
CA ASP A 297 -20.36 5.41 -17.30
C ASP A 297 -21.86 5.39 -16.88
N GLY A 298 -22.12 5.13 -15.59
CA GLY A 298 -23.45 5.06 -14.98
C GLY A 298 -24.21 3.74 -15.17
N LYS A 299 -23.64 2.75 -15.84
CA LYS A 299 -24.26 1.43 -16.04
C LYS A 299 -23.63 0.39 -15.12
N LYS A 300 -24.48 -0.34 -14.38
CA LYS A 300 -24.04 -1.45 -13.53
C LYS A 300 -23.39 -2.55 -14.34
N ILE A 301 -22.29 -3.09 -13.82
CA ILE A 301 -21.54 -4.16 -14.48
C ILE A 301 -20.99 -5.14 -13.44
N ASN A 302 -20.94 -6.43 -13.80
CA ASN A 302 -20.25 -7.41 -12.97
C ASN A 302 -18.74 -7.20 -13.08
N ILE A 303 -17.99 -7.55 -12.04
CA ILE A 303 -16.54 -7.46 -12.08
C ILE A 303 -15.86 -8.81 -11.88
N LYS A 304 -14.67 -8.93 -12.45
CA LYS A 304 -13.75 -10.03 -12.17
C LYS A 304 -12.33 -9.50 -12.03
N PRO A 305 -11.77 -9.43 -10.82
CA PRO A 305 -10.39 -8.99 -10.65
C PRO A 305 -9.40 -10.00 -11.23
N VAL A 306 -8.33 -9.50 -11.81
CA VAL A 306 -7.25 -10.28 -12.39
C VAL A 306 -5.91 -9.72 -11.93
N LEU A 307 -5.06 -10.57 -11.35
CA LEU A 307 -3.65 -10.27 -11.14
C LEU A 307 -2.85 -10.92 -12.28
N LYS A 308 -2.29 -10.10 -13.16
CA LYS A 308 -1.47 -10.54 -14.28
C LYS A 308 0.01 -10.40 -13.94
N LEU A 309 0.74 -11.51 -13.96
CA LEU A 309 2.18 -11.55 -13.78
C LEU A 309 2.85 -11.87 -15.11
N THR A 310 3.79 -11.04 -15.53
CA THR A 310 4.48 -11.21 -16.81
C THR A 310 5.99 -11.24 -16.67
N SER A 311 6.64 -11.95 -17.57
CA SER A 311 8.09 -11.93 -17.70
C SER A 311 8.55 -12.19 -19.13
N THR A 312 9.64 -11.54 -19.54
CA THR A 312 10.30 -11.82 -20.82
C THR A 312 10.99 -13.18 -20.85
N LEU A 313 11.26 -13.77 -19.68
CA LEU A 313 11.91 -15.08 -19.55
C LEU A 313 10.93 -16.27 -19.56
N LEU A 314 9.63 -16.00 -19.49
CA LEU A 314 8.60 -17.04 -19.57
C LEU A 314 8.29 -17.43 -21.02
N LYS A 315 7.62 -18.56 -21.21
CA LYS A 315 7.04 -19.05 -22.45
C LYS A 315 5.61 -19.48 -22.20
N GLY A 316 4.70 -19.14 -23.12
CA GLY A 316 3.29 -19.46 -23.02
C GLY A 316 2.58 -18.76 -21.85
N SER A 317 1.44 -19.31 -21.44
CA SER A 317 0.62 -18.75 -20.34
C SER A 317 -0.15 -19.83 -19.55
N ILE A 318 -0.38 -19.53 -18.27
CA ILE A 318 -1.29 -20.28 -17.38
C ILE A 318 -2.22 -19.35 -16.63
N LEU A 319 -3.37 -19.91 -16.24
CA LEU A 319 -4.37 -19.29 -15.39
C LEU A 319 -4.49 -20.05 -14.07
N SER A 320 -4.91 -19.36 -13.01
CA SER A 320 -5.26 -20.03 -11.74
C SER A 320 -6.36 -21.08 -11.93
N SER A 321 -7.24 -20.92 -12.92
CA SER A 321 -8.28 -21.90 -13.25
C SER A 321 -7.78 -23.14 -14.01
N ASP A 322 -6.52 -23.18 -14.44
CA ASP A 322 -5.98 -24.33 -15.16
C ASP A 322 -5.85 -25.56 -14.26
N ASN A 323 -5.97 -26.75 -14.84
CA ASN A 323 -5.80 -27.99 -14.07
C ASN A 323 -4.33 -28.21 -13.66
N ARG A 324 -4.12 -29.01 -12.60
CA ARG A 324 -2.80 -29.30 -12.04
C ARG A 324 -1.79 -29.83 -13.06
N LYS A 325 -2.23 -30.68 -14.01
CA LYS A 325 -1.34 -31.23 -15.06
C LYS A 325 -0.80 -30.14 -15.96
N ARG A 326 -1.65 -29.20 -16.40
CA ARG A 326 -1.27 -28.04 -17.23
C ARG A 326 -0.31 -27.12 -16.48
N ILE A 327 -0.60 -26.81 -15.20
CA ILE A 327 0.28 -25.98 -14.37
C ILE A 327 1.66 -26.63 -14.21
N GLN A 328 1.71 -27.94 -13.92
CA GLN A 328 2.97 -28.67 -13.81
C GLN A 328 3.77 -28.66 -15.11
N ALA A 329 3.12 -28.91 -16.25
CA ALA A 329 3.76 -28.86 -17.56
C ALA A 329 4.36 -27.48 -17.85
N TYR A 330 3.62 -26.40 -17.56
CA TYR A 330 4.11 -25.02 -17.71
C TYR A 330 5.34 -24.74 -16.82
N CYS A 331 5.30 -25.16 -15.55
CA CYS A 331 6.42 -24.99 -14.63
C CYS A 331 7.69 -25.71 -15.12
N MET A 332 7.54 -26.92 -15.67
CA MET A 332 8.65 -27.71 -16.23
C MET A 332 9.20 -27.07 -17.50
N GLU A 333 8.35 -26.66 -18.44
CA GLU A 333 8.75 -26.01 -19.69
C GLU A 333 9.53 -24.72 -19.43
N ASN A 334 9.06 -23.93 -18.46
CA ASN A 334 9.71 -22.69 -18.04
C ASN A 334 10.90 -22.90 -17.10
N LYS A 335 11.23 -24.14 -16.71
CA LYS A 335 12.30 -24.47 -15.76
C LYS A 335 12.22 -23.63 -14.47
N LEU A 336 11.02 -23.52 -13.90
CA LEU A 336 10.82 -22.72 -12.68
C LEU A 336 11.51 -23.37 -11.49
N SER A 337 12.18 -22.54 -10.66
CA SER A 337 12.76 -23.00 -9.41
C SER A 337 11.70 -23.53 -8.44
N LYS A 338 12.09 -24.38 -7.49
CA LYS A 338 11.20 -24.87 -6.42
C LYS A 338 10.49 -23.73 -5.69
N ARG A 339 11.25 -22.66 -5.37
CA ARG A 339 10.72 -21.44 -4.75
C ARG A 339 9.65 -20.76 -5.60
N ASN A 340 9.85 -20.65 -6.92
CA ASN A 340 8.85 -20.04 -7.81
C ASN A 340 7.59 -20.91 -7.89
N MET A 341 7.74 -22.24 -7.95
CA MET A 341 6.60 -23.15 -7.94
C MET A 341 5.79 -23.04 -6.63
N GLU A 342 6.44 -22.95 -5.48
CA GLU A 342 5.77 -22.73 -4.18
C GLU A 342 5.02 -21.38 -4.13
N ILE A 343 5.59 -20.32 -4.71
CA ILE A 343 4.91 -19.02 -4.82
C ILE A 343 3.67 -19.12 -5.71
N ILE A 344 3.78 -19.78 -6.87
CA ILE A 344 2.65 -19.96 -7.80
C ILE A 344 1.54 -20.77 -7.14
N GLU A 345 1.88 -21.86 -6.45
CA GLU A 345 0.90 -22.69 -5.74
C GLU A 345 0.13 -21.87 -4.70
N LYS A 346 0.84 -21.17 -3.79
CA LYS A 346 0.21 -20.31 -2.78
C LYS A 346 -0.65 -19.22 -3.41
N LEU A 347 -0.16 -18.58 -4.47
CA LEU A 347 -0.85 -17.52 -5.17
C LEU A 347 -2.14 -18.03 -5.84
N PHE A 348 -2.11 -19.22 -6.44
CA PHE A 348 -3.29 -19.82 -7.06
C PHE A 348 -4.29 -20.26 -6.00
N THR A 349 -3.84 -20.84 -4.89
CA THR A 349 -4.71 -21.12 -3.74
C THR A 349 -5.41 -19.85 -3.25
N GLU A 350 -4.68 -18.75 -3.07
CA GLU A 350 -5.27 -17.45 -2.69
C GLU A 350 -6.29 -16.95 -3.71
N ALA A 351 -5.99 -17.11 -5.00
CA ALA A 351 -6.90 -16.75 -6.09
C ALA A 351 -8.22 -17.53 -6.04
N HIS A 352 -8.15 -18.83 -5.76
CA HIS A 352 -9.33 -19.69 -5.62
C HIS A 352 -10.18 -19.31 -4.41
N LEU A 353 -9.56 -19.15 -3.23
CA LEU A 353 -10.25 -18.82 -1.99
C LEU A 353 -10.97 -17.45 -2.07
N ASN A 354 -10.39 -16.51 -2.80
CA ASN A 354 -10.89 -15.14 -2.91
C ASN A 354 -11.59 -14.82 -4.24
N ASN A 355 -11.79 -15.83 -5.09
CA ASN A 355 -12.52 -15.70 -6.35
C ASN A 355 -11.95 -14.64 -7.35
N PHE A 356 -10.62 -14.49 -7.43
CA PHE A 356 -9.96 -13.72 -8.50
C PHE A 356 -9.17 -14.62 -9.44
N ILE A 357 -8.73 -14.07 -10.58
CA ILE A 357 -7.91 -14.79 -11.55
C ILE A 357 -6.46 -14.37 -11.38
N VAL A 358 -5.55 -15.34 -11.37
CA VAL A 358 -4.13 -15.07 -11.59
C VAL A 358 -3.78 -15.53 -12.99
N LYS A 359 -3.14 -14.67 -13.77
CA LYS A 359 -2.63 -14.99 -15.11
C LYS A 359 -1.12 -14.85 -15.08
N ILE A 360 -0.39 -15.89 -15.46
CA ILE A 360 1.07 -15.84 -15.58
C ILE A 360 1.42 -16.08 -17.04
N GLU A 361 2.12 -15.15 -17.68
CA GLU A 361 2.42 -15.27 -19.11
C GLU A 361 3.75 -14.63 -19.55
N HIS A 362 4.22 -15.09 -20.70
CA HIS A 362 5.28 -14.43 -21.44
C HIS A 362 4.88 -13.00 -21.84
N SER A 363 5.81 -12.07 -21.70
CA SER A 363 5.75 -10.75 -22.34
C SER A 363 6.85 -10.64 -23.37
N VAL A 364 6.50 -10.11 -24.54
CA VAL A 364 7.48 -9.65 -25.53
C VAL A 364 8.19 -8.41 -25.02
#